data_AF-A0AAV0UT31-F1
#
_entry.id   AF-A0AAV0UT31-F1
#
_cell.length_a   1.000
_cell.length_b   1.000
_cell.length_c   1.000
_cell.angle_alpha   90.00
_cell.angle_beta   90.00
_cell.angle_gamma   90.00
#
_symmetry.space_group_name_H-M   'P 1'
#
loop_
_entity.id
_entity.type
_entity.pdbx_description
1 polymer ?
#
loop_
_entity_poly.entity_id
_entity_poly.type
_entity_poly.pdbx_seq_one_letter_code
_entity_poly.pdbx_strand_id
1 'polypeptide(L)'
;MAMSGTEPVSVLPTELLHDHKAVGAKVRVVTTSQEVFEGSIFTLDPIANFLVLEEKNGAKSKTRILQLEVLQKVEVLSPAPAGLQLTLPWISEAELKRAEHRNKGVAERALASIGRGVSVEAQMIFDALNKTMPCEWEGANIRVMGEVLITPPYQAQNCVSANAQVLSRVKKVMEGEKGKLKKAKK
;
A
#
# COMPACT_ATOMS: atom_id res chain seq x y z
N MET A 1 3.46 38.28 45.34
CA MET A 1 2.28 37.62 44.74
C MET A 1 2.77 36.36 44.06
N ALA A 2 2.51 35.20 44.65
CA ALA A 2 2.94 33.91 44.10
C ALA A 2 1.89 33.50 43.05
N MET A 3 2.28 33.45 41.79
CA MET A 3 1.48 32.89 40.72
C MET A 3 1.55 31.37 40.86
N SER A 4 0.53 30.77 41.46
CA SER A 4 0.32 29.33 41.47
C SER A 4 0.04 28.89 40.03
N GLY A 5 1.06 28.44 39.32
CA GLY A 5 0.91 27.71 38.08
C GLY A 5 0.25 26.36 38.40
N THR A 6 -1.04 26.25 38.16
CA THR A 6 -1.73 24.94 38.08
C THR A 6 -1.11 24.18 36.92
N GLU A 7 -0.28 23.18 37.23
CA GLU A 7 0.16 22.18 36.28
C GLU A 7 -1.09 21.55 35.63
N PRO A 8 -1.10 21.31 34.30
CA PRO A 8 -2.22 20.66 33.65
C PRO A 8 -2.38 19.27 34.27
N VAL A 9 -3.51 19.07 34.95
CA VAL A 9 -3.87 17.79 35.54
C VAL A 9 -3.95 16.78 34.41
N SER A 10 -2.98 15.87 34.35
CA SER A 10 -2.98 14.75 33.41
C SER A 10 -4.29 14.00 33.53
N VAL A 11 -5.10 14.02 32.46
CA VAL A 11 -6.35 13.26 32.34
C VAL A 11 -6.12 11.75 32.27
N LEU A 12 -4.86 11.34 32.06
CA LEU A 12 -4.42 9.96 32.07
C LEU A 12 -4.08 9.49 33.49
N PRO A 13 -4.60 8.33 33.92
CA PRO A 13 -4.11 7.63 35.09
C PRO A 13 -2.59 7.40 35.02
N THR A 14 -1.90 7.52 36.16
CA THR A 14 -0.44 7.29 36.30
C THR A 14 0.00 5.91 35.81
N GLU A 15 -0.90 4.95 35.83
CA GLU A 15 -0.71 3.59 35.33
C GLU A 15 -0.53 3.54 33.80
N LEU A 16 -1.13 4.47 33.06
CA LEU A 16 -1.05 4.56 31.60
C LEU A 16 0.06 5.48 31.10
N LEU A 17 0.65 6.29 31.99
CA LEU A 17 1.76 7.20 31.68
C LEU A 17 3.11 6.48 31.51
N HIS A 18 3.19 5.19 31.83
CA HIS A 18 4.37 4.39 31.58
C HIS A 18 4.39 3.92 30.13
N ASP A 19 5.44 4.32 29.42
CA ASP A 19 5.64 3.99 28.02
C ASP A 19 5.50 2.48 27.79
N HIS A 20 4.74 2.12 26.75
CA HIS A 20 4.41 0.74 26.36
C HIS A 20 3.60 -0.12 27.36
N LYS A 21 3.36 0.31 28.61
CA LYS A 21 2.54 -0.46 29.59
C LYS A 21 1.03 -0.25 29.43
N ALA A 22 0.62 0.81 28.76
CA ALA A 22 -0.78 1.11 28.49
C ALA A 22 -1.37 0.25 27.35
N VAL A 23 -0.54 -0.23 26.42
CA VAL A 23 -1.00 -0.93 25.22
C VAL A 23 -1.67 -2.25 25.59
N GLY A 24 -2.87 -2.48 25.04
CA GLY A 24 -3.70 -3.65 25.31
C GLY A 24 -4.58 -3.53 26.54
N ALA A 25 -4.41 -2.50 27.39
CA ALA A 25 -5.33 -2.24 28.48
C ALA A 25 -6.72 -1.91 27.93
N LYS A 26 -7.78 -2.44 28.55
CA LYS A 26 -9.16 -2.07 28.20
C LYS A 26 -9.54 -0.84 29.01
N VAL A 27 -9.96 0.21 28.32
CA VAL A 27 -10.30 1.48 28.94
C VAL A 27 -11.68 1.96 28.51
N ARG A 28 -12.31 2.72 29.39
CA ARG A 28 -13.47 3.55 29.10
C ARG A 28 -13.03 5.00 29.10
N VAL A 29 -13.32 5.68 28.00
CA VAL A 29 -12.92 7.07 27.77
C VAL A 29 -14.17 7.92 27.67
N VAL A 30 -14.21 9.01 28.42
CA VAL A 30 -15.26 10.03 28.38
C VAL A 30 -14.67 11.28 27.76
N THR A 31 -15.30 11.79 26.70
CA THR A 31 -14.88 13.04 26.04
C THR A 31 -15.50 14.26 26.71
N THR A 32 -14.95 15.44 26.43
CA THR A 32 -15.54 16.73 26.85
C THR A 32 -16.95 16.94 26.33
N SER A 33 -17.33 16.27 25.24
CA SER A 33 -18.68 16.25 24.67
C SER A 33 -19.63 15.27 25.38
N GLN A 34 -19.21 14.64 26.48
CA GLN A 34 -19.93 13.59 27.21
C GLN A 34 -20.17 12.31 26.42
N GLU A 35 -19.41 12.08 25.34
CA GLU A 35 -19.46 10.80 24.63
C GLU A 35 -18.58 9.77 25.35
N VAL A 36 -19.05 8.53 25.40
CA VAL A 36 -18.34 7.44 26.07
C VAL A 36 -17.92 6.39 25.06
N PHE A 37 -16.64 6.06 25.05
CA PHE A 37 -16.06 5.02 24.21
C PHE A 37 -15.39 3.95 25.07
N GLU A 38 -15.56 2.69 24.71
CA GLU A 38 -14.93 1.57 25.40
C GLU A 38 -14.14 0.73 24.38
N GLY A 39 -12.90 0.39 24.72
CA GLY A 39 -12.02 -0.34 23.80
C GLY A 39 -10.67 -0.68 24.41
N SER A 40 -9.85 -1.37 23.65
CA SER A 40 -8.45 -1.64 24.02
C SER A 40 -7.54 -0.55 23.47
N ILE A 41 -6.57 -0.10 24.27
CA ILE A 41 -5.55 0.85 23.82
C ILE A 41 -4.67 0.16 22.78
N PHE A 42 -4.67 0.66 21.55
CA PHE A 42 -3.75 0.21 20.51
C PHE A 42 -2.41 0.94 20.62
N THR A 43 -2.45 2.25 20.77
CA THR A 43 -1.28 3.07 21.08
C THR A 43 -1.69 4.32 21.84
N LEU A 44 -0.78 4.84 22.65
CA LEU A 44 -0.91 6.08 23.38
C LEU A 44 0.39 6.86 23.16
N ASP A 45 0.29 8.04 22.57
CA ASP A 45 1.43 8.92 22.34
C ASP A 45 1.20 10.23 23.10
N PRO A 46 1.84 10.40 24.28
CA PRO A 46 1.76 11.63 25.05
C PRO A 46 2.43 12.83 24.37
N ILE A 47 3.40 12.59 23.47
CA ILE A 47 4.16 13.65 22.78
C ILE A 47 3.32 14.19 21.62
N ALA A 48 2.76 13.31 20.81
CA ALA A 48 1.88 13.68 19.69
C ALA A 48 0.42 13.91 20.12
N ASN A 49 0.13 13.76 21.41
CA ASN A 49 -1.13 14.10 22.06
C ASN A 49 -2.36 13.33 21.52
N PHE A 50 -2.21 12.03 21.24
CA PHE A 50 -3.33 11.17 20.85
C PHE A 50 -3.35 9.80 21.53
N LEU A 51 -4.56 9.26 21.65
CA LEU A 51 -4.89 7.92 22.10
C LEU A 51 -5.62 7.20 20.98
N VAL A 52 -5.16 5.99 20.64
CA VAL A 52 -5.84 5.12 19.66
C VAL A 52 -6.52 3.97 20.40
N LEU A 53 -7.84 3.85 20.20
CA LEU A 53 -8.66 2.78 20.75
C LEU A 53 -9.10 1.82 19.64
N GLU A 54 -9.02 0.52 19.92
CA GLU A 54 -9.65 -0.53 19.14
C GLU A 54 -10.89 -1.06 19.87
N GLU A 55 -12.05 -0.85 19.25
CA GLU A 55 -13.33 -1.37 19.67
C GLU A 55 -13.60 -2.67 18.88
N LYS A 56 -13.58 -3.82 19.57
CA LYS A 56 -13.89 -5.12 18.95
C LYS A 56 -15.39 -5.38 19.01
N ASN A 57 -16.05 -5.37 17.85
CA ASN A 57 -17.47 -5.74 17.70
C ASN A 57 -17.57 -7.06 16.93
N GLY A 58 -17.31 -8.18 17.62
CA GLY A 58 -17.25 -9.51 17.03
C GLY A 58 -16.08 -9.64 16.06
N ALA A 59 -16.36 -9.93 14.78
CA ALA A 59 -15.34 -10.12 13.73
C ALA A 59 -14.77 -8.81 13.14
N LYS A 60 -15.41 -7.67 13.40
CA LYS A 60 -14.95 -6.36 12.91
C LYS A 60 -14.34 -5.56 14.05
N SER A 61 -13.16 -4.99 13.84
CA SER A 61 -12.57 -3.99 14.72
C SER A 61 -12.86 -2.59 14.17
N LYS A 62 -13.22 -1.67 15.06
CA LYS A 62 -13.34 -0.24 14.76
C LYS A 62 -12.22 0.49 15.50
N THR A 63 -11.33 1.11 14.73
CA THR A 63 -10.23 1.92 15.26
C THR A 63 -10.67 3.37 15.37
N ARG A 64 -10.40 4.00 16.52
CA ARG A 64 -10.70 5.41 16.80
C ARG A 64 -9.44 6.11 17.27
N ILE A 65 -9.18 7.29 16.73
CA ILE A 65 -8.09 8.16 17.15
C ILE A 65 -8.73 9.32 17.91
N LEU A 66 -8.32 9.51 19.15
CA LEU A 66 -8.82 10.55 20.04
C LEU A 66 -7.65 11.45 20.44
N GLN A 67 -7.79 12.77 20.29
CA GLN A 67 -6.82 13.68 20.87
C GLN A 67 -6.96 13.68 22.40
N LEU A 68 -5.83 13.69 23.08
CA LEU A 68 -5.75 13.66 24.54
C LEU A 68 -6.43 14.88 25.18
N GLU A 69 -6.40 16.05 24.52
CA GLU A 69 -7.11 17.28 24.91
C GLU A 69 -8.64 17.13 25.00
N VAL A 70 -9.22 16.25 24.18
CA VAL A 70 -10.68 16.03 24.12
C VAL A 70 -11.12 15.05 25.21
N LEU A 71 -10.19 14.39 25.89
CA LEU A 71 -10.49 13.41 26.92
C LEU A 71 -10.76 14.13 28.24
N GLN A 72 -11.96 13.94 28.78
CA GLN A 72 -12.34 14.43 30.10
C GLN A 72 -11.94 13.43 31.19
N LYS A 73 -12.08 12.12 30.92
CA LYS A 73 -11.78 11.06 31.88
C LYS A 73 -11.41 9.77 31.19
N VAL A 74 -10.39 9.07 31.70
CA VAL A 74 -10.01 7.72 31.26
C VAL A 74 -10.04 6.77 32.45
N GLU A 75 -10.88 5.75 32.38
CA GLU A 75 -11.01 4.69 33.39
C GLU A 75 -10.44 3.37 32.86
N VAL A 76 -9.55 2.75 33.61
CA VAL A 76 -9.01 1.41 33.26
C VAL A 76 -9.98 0.34 33.73
N LEU A 77 -10.53 -0.42 32.78
CA LEU A 77 -11.46 -1.52 33.05
C LEU A 77 -10.72 -2.85 33.23
N SER A 78 -9.69 -3.08 32.43
CA SER A 78 -8.77 -4.21 32.61
C SER A 78 -7.35 -3.78 32.32
N PRO A 79 -6.36 -4.21 33.13
CA PRO A 79 -4.97 -3.89 32.87
C PRO A 79 -4.50 -4.51 31.55
N ALA A 80 -3.38 -3.99 31.03
CA ALA A 80 -2.73 -4.57 29.87
C ALA A 80 -2.35 -6.04 30.14
N PRO A 81 -2.60 -6.96 29.19
CA PRO A 81 -2.16 -8.34 29.31
C PRO A 81 -0.65 -8.45 29.58
N ALA A 82 -0.29 -9.19 30.63
CA ALA A 82 1.10 -9.48 30.91
C ALA A 82 1.72 -10.32 29.78
N GLY A 83 2.88 -9.91 29.27
CA GLY A 83 3.60 -10.62 28.22
C GLY A 83 3.24 -10.21 26.78
N LEU A 84 2.57 -9.06 26.57
CA LEU A 84 2.44 -8.47 25.24
C LEU A 84 3.82 -8.22 24.62
N GLN A 85 4.17 -9.01 23.60
CA GLN A 85 5.32 -8.72 22.75
C GLN A 85 4.98 -7.57 21.81
N LEU A 86 5.33 -6.36 22.23
CA LEU A 86 5.25 -5.16 21.38
C LEU A 86 6.49 -5.01 20.49
N THR A 87 7.39 -5.99 20.50
CA THR A 87 8.57 -6.00 19.64
C THR A 87 8.12 -6.16 18.20
N LEU A 88 8.52 -5.20 17.35
CA LEU A 88 8.36 -5.34 15.92
C LEU A 88 9.07 -6.62 15.45
N PRO A 89 8.52 -7.33 14.45
CA PRO A 89 9.20 -8.49 13.90
C PRO A 89 10.57 -8.07 13.39
N TRP A 90 11.59 -8.87 13.72
CA TRP A 90 12.91 -8.66 13.18
C TRP A 90 12.89 -8.98 11.68
N ILE A 91 13.44 -8.07 10.87
CA ILE A 91 13.60 -8.26 9.43
C ILE A 91 15.09 -8.42 9.17
N SER A 92 15.48 -9.50 8.49
CA SER A 92 16.88 -9.71 8.15
C SER A 92 17.35 -8.76 7.04
N GLU A 93 18.63 -8.38 7.07
CA GLU A 93 19.25 -7.61 5.98
C GLU A 93 19.13 -8.35 4.63
N ALA A 94 19.21 -9.68 4.65
CA ALA A 94 19.05 -10.50 3.46
C ALA A 94 17.63 -10.42 2.87
N GLU A 95 16.58 -10.39 3.70
CA GLU A 95 15.20 -10.17 3.24
C GLU A 95 15.02 -8.78 2.67
N LEU A 96 15.59 -7.76 3.31
CA LEU A 96 15.51 -6.38 2.84
C LEU A 96 16.16 -6.23 1.45
N LYS A 97 17.37 -6.76 1.27
CA LYS A 97 18.07 -6.74 -0.03
C LYS A 97 17.30 -7.50 -1.12
N ARG A 98 16.69 -8.64 -0.78
CA ARG A 98 15.83 -9.40 -1.73
C ARG A 98 14.60 -8.59 -2.14
N ALA A 99 13.94 -7.94 -1.18
CA ALA A 99 12.78 -7.09 -1.45
C ALA A 99 13.16 -5.87 -2.29
N GLU A 100 14.24 -5.19 -1.95
CA GLU A 100 14.78 -4.05 -2.69
C GLU A 100 15.09 -4.44 -4.14
N HIS A 101 15.86 -5.53 -4.35
CA HIS A 101 16.22 -5.98 -5.70
C HIS A 101 14.98 -6.30 -6.54
N ARG A 102 13.99 -6.97 -5.96
CA ARG A 102 12.72 -7.28 -6.64
C ARG A 102 11.97 -6.00 -7.00
N ASN A 103 11.83 -5.08 -6.07
CA ASN A 103 11.08 -3.84 -6.28
C ASN A 103 11.77 -2.93 -7.30
N LYS A 104 13.10 -2.83 -7.25
CA LYS A 104 13.91 -2.14 -8.25
C LYS A 104 13.69 -2.72 -9.64
N GLY A 105 13.77 -4.04 -9.80
CA GLY A 105 13.52 -4.69 -11.08
C GLY A 105 12.09 -4.50 -11.60
N VAL A 106 11.08 -4.43 -10.73
CA VAL A 106 9.70 -4.10 -11.12
C VAL A 106 9.61 -2.65 -11.60
N ALA A 107 10.21 -1.71 -10.88
CA ALA A 107 10.21 -0.29 -11.24
C ALA A 107 10.94 -0.03 -12.56
N GLU A 108 12.11 -0.66 -12.76
CA GLU A 108 12.88 -0.58 -14.01
C GLU A 108 12.08 -1.13 -15.20
N ARG A 109 11.41 -2.27 -15.04
CA ARG A 109 10.53 -2.83 -16.09
C ARG A 109 9.32 -1.94 -16.37
N ALA A 110 8.72 -1.34 -15.34
CA ALA A 110 7.61 -0.41 -15.52
C ALA A 110 8.07 0.82 -16.30
N LEU A 111 9.22 1.40 -15.97
CA LEU A 111 9.80 2.51 -16.70
C LEU A 111 10.14 2.14 -18.14
N ALA A 112 10.75 0.96 -18.35
CA ALA A 112 11.09 0.44 -19.67
C ALA A 112 9.86 0.12 -20.52
N SER A 113 8.68 -0.10 -19.91
CA SER A 113 7.44 -0.32 -20.66
C SER A 113 6.83 0.96 -21.24
N ILE A 114 7.28 2.14 -20.82
CA ILE A 114 6.77 3.43 -21.31
C ILE A 114 7.52 3.82 -22.58
N GLY A 115 6.80 3.87 -23.71
CA GLY A 115 7.35 4.31 -24.99
C GLY A 115 7.56 5.82 -25.01
N ARG A 116 8.76 6.27 -25.38
CA ARG A 116 9.08 7.70 -25.50
C ARG A 116 8.65 8.22 -26.88
N GLY A 117 7.74 9.20 -26.91
CA GLY A 117 7.28 9.83 -28.16
C GLY A 117 6.44 8.91 -29.05
N VAL A 118 5.88 7.83 -28.49
CA VAL A 118 5.04 6.88 -29.22
C VAL A 118 3.57 7.30 -29.18
N SER A 119 2.76 6.81 -30.11
CA SER A 119 1.32 7.08 -30.11
C SER A 119 0.63 6.29 -28.98
N VAL A 120 -0.56 6.76 -28.58
CA VAL A 120 -1.40 6.03 -27.60
C VAL A 120 -1.73 4.62 -28.10
N GLU A 121 -1.94 4.44 -29.41
CA GLU A 121 -2.16 3.11 -30.00
C GLU A 121 -0.93 2.20 -29.83
N ALA A 122 0.27 2.73 -30.07
CA ALA A 122 1.52 1.98 -29.92
C ALA A 122 1.69 1.50 -28.47
N GLN A 123 1.49 2.40 -27.50
CA GLN A 123 1.58 2.08 -26.08
C GLN A 123 0.56 1.01 -25.68
N MET A 124 -0.69 1.15 -26.13
CA MET A 124 -1.74 0.16 -25.85
C MET A 124 -1.42 -1.23 -26.42
N ILE A 125 -0.83 -1.30 -27.61
CA ILE A 125 -0.40 -2.57 -28.22
C ILE A 125 0.76 -3.17 -27.43
N PHE A 126 1.76 -2.36 -27.06
CA PHE A 126 2.86 -2.78 -26.22
C PHE A 126 2.35 -3.37 -24.90
N ASP A 127 1.50 -2.64 -24.17
CA ASP A 127 0.96 -3.06 -22.89
C ASP A 127 0.15 -4.35 -22.99
N ALA A 128 -0.60 -4.52 -24.08
CA ALA A 128 -1.40 -5.72 -24.31
C ALA A 128 -0.50 -6.95 -24.57
N LEU A 129 0.54 -6.79 -25.38
CA LEU A 129 1.49 -7.87 -25.68
C LEU A 129 2.36 -8.21 -24.47
N ASN A 130 2.84 -7.19 -23.75
CA ASN A 130 3.75 -7.32 -22.61
C ASN A 130 3.13 -8.06 -21.41
N LYS A 131 1.80 -8.23 -21.39
CA LYS A 131 1.09 -9.09 -20.40
C LYS A 131 1.40 -10.57 -20.56
N THR A 132 1.72 -11.02 -21.78
CA THR A 132 1.83 -12.45 -22.10
C THR A 132 3.17 -12.85 -22.72
N MET A 133 3.90 -11.87 -23.25
CA MET A 133 5.16 -12.09 -23.96
C MET A 133 6.12 -10.94 -23.61
N PRO A 134 7.43 -11.22 -23.39
CA PRO A 134 8.41 -10.16 -23.18
C PRO A 134 8.44 -9.19 -24.36
N CYS A 135 8.27 -7.90 -24.08
CA CYS A 135 8.31 -6.82 -25.06
C CYS A 135 9.32 -5.75 -24.65
N GLU A 136 10.01 -5.19 -25.64
CA GLU A 136 10.97 -4.10 -25.47
C GLU A 136 10.73 -3.03 -26.54
N TRP A 137 10.97 -1.77 -26.19
CA TRP A 137 10.92 -0.67 -27.16
C TRP A 137 12.23 -0.57 -27.92
N GLU A 138 12.15 -0.55 -29.25
CA GLU A 138 13.26 -0.30 -30.16
C GLU A 138 12.97 1.01 -30.92
N GLY A 139 13.27 2.13 -30.28
CA GLY A 139 12.82 3.46 -30.75
C GLY A 139 11.30 3.55 -30.70
N ALA A 140 10.66 3.74 -31.86
CA ALA A 140 9.20 3.69 -32.00
C ALA A 140 8.67 2.27 -32.27
N ASN A 141 9.54 1.29 -32.48
CA ASN A 141 9.14 -0.09 -32.80
C ASN A 141 8.99 -0.92 -31.52
N ILE A 142 8.23 -2.02 -31.61
CA ILE A 142 8.05 -2.97 -30.51
C ILE A 142 8.78 -4.26 -30.88
N ARG A 143 9.77 -4.64 -30.07
CA ARG A 143 10.46 -5.92 -30.17
C ARG A 143 9.79 -6.92 -29.24
N VAL A 144 9.23 -7.99 -29.79
CA VAL A 144 8.51 -9.03 -29.04
C VAL A 144 9.33 -10.32 -29.04
N MET A 145 9.52 -10.90 -27.86
CA MET A 145 10.30 -12.12 -27.63
C MET A 145 11.74 -12.07 -28.21
N GLY A 146 12.31 -10.87 -28.40
CA GLY A 146 13.64 -10.71 -29.02
C GLY A 146 13.72 -11.09 -30.50
N GLU A 147 12.64 -11.60 -31.12
CA GLU A 147 12.66 -12.17 -32.48
C GLU A 147 11.72 -11.45 -33.46
N VAL A 148 10.64 -10.82 -32.97
CA VAL A 148 9.63 -10.19 -33.83
C VAL A 148 9.70 -8.69 -33.67
N LEU A 149 9.88 -7.97 -34.77
CA LEU A 149 9.82 -6.52 -34.83
C LEU A 149 8.45 -6.08 -35.34
N ILE A 150 7.76 -5.21 -34.60
CA ILE A 150 6.50 -4.59 -35.00
C ILE A 150 6.75 -3.11 -35.23
N THR A 151 6.48 -2.66 -36.45
CA THR A 151 6.69 -1.27 -36.88
C THR A 151 5.35 -0.53 -37.01
N PRO A 152 5.33 0.82 -36.93
CA PRO A 152 4.14 1.60 -37.28
C PRO A 152 3.62 1.23 -38.69
N PRO A 153 2.30 1.13 -38.92
CA PRO A 153 1.15 1.45 -38.05
C PRO A 153 0.70 0.31 -37.11
N TYR A 154 1.62 -0.57 -36.68
CA TYR A 154 1.39 -1.61 -35.66
C TYR A 154 0.24 -2.58 -35.99
N GLN A 155 0.17 -3.02 -37.25
CA GLN A 155 -0.79 -4.03 -37.71
C GLN A 155 -0.11 -5.40 -37.87
N ALA A 156 -0.91 -6.47 -37.96
CA ALA A 156 -0.39 -7.84 -38.08
C ALA A 156 0.49 -8.05 -39.33
N GLN A 157 0.28 -7.23 -40.36
CA GLN A 157 1.11 -7.18 -41.56
C GLN A 157 2.47 -6.51 -41.35
N ASN A 158 2.62 -5.64 -40.34
CA ASN A 158 3.85 -4.92 -40.03
C ASN A 158 4.78 -5.69 -39.07
N CYS A 159 4.39 -6.91 -38.68
CA CYS A 159 5.23 -7.80 -37.88
C CYS A 159 6.22 -8.53 -38.79
N VAL A 160 7.52 -8.40 -38.51
CA VAL A 160 8.61 -9.02 -39.27
C VAL A 160 9.46 -9.87 -38.33
N SER A 161 9.78 -11.09 -38.75
CA SER A 161 10.68 -12.00 -38.03
C SER A 161 11.23 -13.06 -38.99
N ALA A 162 12.42 -13.56 -38.70
CA ALA A 162 12.98 -14.74 -39.37
C ALA A 162 12.27 -16.05 -38.93
N ASN A 163 11.64 -16.05 -37.75
CA ASN A 163 11.01 -17.23 -37.18
C ASN A 163 9.49 -17.22 -37.43
N ALA A 164 9.05 -18.02 -38.40
CA ALA A 164 7.64 -18.10 -38.79
C ALA A 164 6.72 -18.58 -37.65
N GLN A 165 7.20 -19.44 -36.76
CA GLN A 165 6.41 -19.95 -35.64
C GLN A 165 6.14 -18.84 -34.62
N VAL A 166 7.19 -18.13 -34.19
CA VAL A 166 7.05 -17.01 -33.25
C VAL A 166 6.24 -15.88 -33.87
N LEU A 167 6.45 -15.59 -35.16
CA LEU A 167 5.66 -14.61 -35.90
C LEU A 167 4.16 -14.93 -35.89
N SER A 168 3.79 -16.18 -36.18
CA SER A 168 2.37 -16.59 -36.20
C SER A 168 1.73 -16.48 -34.81
N ARG A 169 2.47 -16.85 -33.75
CA ARG A 169 2.04 -16.68 -32.36
C ARG A 169 1.80 -15.21 -32.02
N VAL A 170 2.75 -14.33 -32.32
CA VAL A 170 2.65 -12.89 -32.02
C VAL A 170 1.47 -12.26 -32.77
N LYS A 171 1.28 -12.58 -34.06
CA LYS A 171 0.11 -12.11 -34.84
C LYS A 171 -1.21 -12.54 -34.19
N LYS A 172 -1.33 -13.81 -33.81
CA LYS A 172 -2.53 -14.36 -33.16
C LYS A 172 -2.86 -13.66 -31.84
N VAL A 173 -1.84 -13.42 -31.00
CA VAL A 173 -2.04 -12.71 -29.72
C VAL A 173 -2.45 -11.26 -29.99
N MET A 174 -1.79 -10.57 -30.92
CA MET A 174 -2.10 -9.17 -31.24
C MET A 174 -3.52 -9.00 -31.79
N GLU A 175 -3.98 -9.90 -32.65
CA GLU A 175 -5.36 -9.92 -33.15
C GLU A 175 -6.37 -10.17 -32.02
N GLY A 176 -6.07 -11.10 -31.12
CA GLY A 176 -6.88 -11.38 -29.93
C GLY A 176 -7.03 -10.16 -29.02
N GLU A 177 -5.91 -9.48 -28.72
CA GLU A 177 -5.91 -8.28 -27.88
C GLU A 177 -6.60 -7.09 -28.55
N LYS A 178 -6.40 -6.87 -29.86
CA LYS A 178 -7.16 -5.86 -30.62
C LYS A 178 -8.66 -6.14 -30.62
N GLY A 179 -9.06 -7.42 -30.68
CA GLY A 179 -10.46 -7.84 -30.55
C GLY A 179 -11.08 -7.50 -29.19
N LYS A 180 -10.34 -7.73 -28.10
CA LYS A 180 -10.77 -7.36 -26.74
C LYS A 180 -10.88 -5.84 -26.55
N LEU A 181 -9.89 -5.10 -27.05
CA LEU A 181 -9.87 -3.63 -27.00
C LEU A 181 -11.05 -2.99 -27.75
N LYS A 182 -11.42 -3.54 -28.92
CA LYS A 182 -12.61 -3.09 -29.67
C LYS A 182 -13.91 -3.36 -28.92
N LYS A 183 -14.02 -4.52 -28.25
CA LYS A 183 -15.19 -4.88 -27.44
C LYS A 183 -15.32 -4.04 -26.17
N ALA A 184 -14.22 -3.65 -25.55
CA ALA A 184 -14.22 -2.82 -24.35
C ALA A 184 -14.55 -1.33 -24.60
N LYS A 185 -14.47 -0.87 -25.85
CA LYS A 185 -14.85 0.48 -26.28
C LYS A 185 -16.33 0.59 -26.72
N LYS A 186 -17.06 -0.52 -26.79
CA LYS A 186 -18.48 -0.57 -27.16
C LYS A 186 -19.31 -0.76 -25.90
#